data_AF-A0A7Y9L2I9-F1
#
_entry.id   AF-A0A7Y9L2I9-F1
#
_cell.length_a   1.000
_cell.length_b   1.000
_cell.length_c   1.000
_cell.angle_alpha   90.00
_cell.angle_beta   90.00
_cell.angle_gamma   90.00
#
_symmetry.space_group_name_H-M   'P 1'
#
loop_
_entity.id
_entity.type
_entity.pdbx_description
1 polymer ?
#
loop_
_entity_poly.entity_id
_entity_poly.type
_entity_poly.pdbx_seq_one_letter_code
_entity_poly.pdbx_strand_id
1 'polypeptide(L)'
;MSLERLNSLVEAAAERGILQRDATTATSARPWPLVLLTALGAWLAAIPFIVALGMLFGSQLQSGAPIYVIGALIYGSSLFLLRWGSHSKFVEQLGLPALLAGSILLAAGIYRDVPGTSGIAALTLLFVAAAWIAPQIWLRALLGALTCAAFIAMLSVDQLFDLLRLFPGLHGALVAWLVALIWLDSKSISGANARDIIALDAFASGWGAMLLLAFAWSAGKAFVVGALVGSFHGHIQEFTSAPTQRGLSVLLAGAGVAWLARHWTAFGARHMALAAVLLLALCWALPLLGGPFLILAVCTTSARPLLATAAAVSAAWIIGAFYYQLNMELADKALILTAIGAALGLIGWLKWQRQSRSSTHATPFPKLMALSLLAILVVVNGGIWQKESLIRNGRPVYIELAPVDPRSLMQGDYMRLNFLMPDLSTVSRHVKVVAAIDNRGIAIVQRIASAGVPLAPNEILIELVNTGSGLRPASDAWYFKEGEENRWAGAKYGEFRVDGSGRALLVNLRGPALQAL
;
A
#
# COMPACT_ATOMS: atom_id res chain seq x y z
N MET A 1 -23.45 14.27 3.10
CA MET A 1 -24.25 15.42 3.58
C MET A 1 -25.69 15.18 3.17
N SER A 2 -26.68 15.41 4.02
CA SER A 2 -28.09 15.22 3.64
C SER A 2 -28.51 16.29 2.61
N LEU A 3 -29.47 15.93 1.75
CA LEU A 3 -29.99 16.81 0.69
C LEU A 3 -30.62 18.09 1.26
N GLU A 4 -31.33 17.97 2.39
CA GLU A 4 -31.86 19.12 3.13
C GLU A 4 -30.77 20.06 3.62
N ARG A 5 -29.67 19.50 4.16
CA ARG A 5 -28.56 20.31 4.66
C ARG A 5 -27.81 20.99 3.51
N LEU A 6 -27.69 20.34 2.35
CA LEU A 6 -27.16 20.96 1.13
C LEU A 6 -28.05 22.10 0.65
N ASN A 7 -29.37 21.90 0.56
CA ASN A 7 -30.30 22.93 0.12
C ASN A 7 -30.28 24.14 1.07
N SER A 8 -30.28 23.90 2.39
CA SER A 8 -30.16 24.99 3.38
C SER A 8 -28.85 25.79 3.26
N LEU A 9 -27.74 25.13 2.85
CA LEU A 9 -26.46 25.80 2.62
C LEU A 9 -26.45 26.60 1.31
N VAL A 10 -27.11 26.09 0.27
CA VAL A 10 -27.26 26.79 -1.01
C VAL A 10 -28.14 28.03 -0.82
N GLU A 11 -29.26 27.92 -0.10
CA GLU A 11 -30.13 29.04 0.27
C GLU A 11 -29.37 30.08 1.11
N ALA A 12 -28.69 29.66 2.17
CA ALA A 12 -27.90 30.56 3.01
C ALA A 12 -26.75 31.25 2.23
N ALA A 13 -26.15 30.56 1.25
CA ALA A 13 -25.14 31.13 0.37
C ALA A 13 -25.75 32.12 -0.63
N ALA A 14 -26.94 31.85 -1.17
CA ALA A 14 -27.68 32.77 -2.04
C ALA A 14 -28.15 34.03 -1.30
N GLU A 15 -28.61 33.89 -0.06
CA GLU A 15 -28.99 35.02 0.82
C GLU A 15 -27.80 35.94 1.13
N ARG A 16 -26.60 35.37 1.28
CA ARG A 16 -25.35 36.11 1.48
C ARG A 16 -24.74 36.66 0.19
N GLY A 17 -25.42 36.50 -0.96
CA GLY A 17 -24.95 36.94 -2.27
C GLY A 17 -23.74 36.17 -2.80
N ILE A 18 -23.43 35.01 -2.21
CA ILE A 18 -22.34 34.11 -2.64
C ILE A 18 -22.78 33.31 -3.88
N LEU A 19 -24.06 32.96 -3.96
CA LEU A 19 -24.69 32.29 -5.11
C LEU A 19 -25.81 33.17 -5.68
N GLN A 20 -26.13 32.99 -6.96
CA GLN A 20 -27.31 33.62 -7.56
C GLN A 20 -28.58 33.04 -6.92
N ARG A 21 -29.63 33.87 -6.77
CA ARG A 21 -30.88 33.49 -6.08
C ARG A 21 -31.64 32.34 -6.76
N ASP A 22 -31.36 32.08 -8.02
CA ASP A 22 -31.90 31.00 -8.85
C ASP A 22 -30.98 29.78 -8.95
N ALA A 23 -29.89 29.74 -8.16
CA ALA A 23 -28.99 28.59 -8.11
C ALA A 23 -29.73 27.35 -7.60
N THR A 24 -30.03 26.42 -8.50
CA THR A 24 -30.65 25.13 -8.17
C THR A 24 -29.60 24.03 -8.06
N THR A 25 -29.82 23.07 -7.16
CA THR A 25 -28.96 21.88 -7.07
C THR A 25 -29.22 20.99 -8.28
N ALA A 26 -28.22 20.85 -9.16
CA ALA A 26 -28.29 19.90 -10.27
C ALA A 26 -28.38 18.48 -9.70
N THR A 27 -29.56 17.87 -9.78
CA THR A 27 -29.95 16.62 -9.09
C THR A 27 -29.45 15.35 -9.81
N SER A 28 -28.34 15.41 -10.56
CA SER A 28 -27.97 14.34 -11.50
C SER A 28 -26.70 13.55 -11.15
N ALA A 29 -26.26 13.56 -9.89
CA ALA A 29 -25.17 12.68 -9.48
C ALA A 29 -25.69 11.22 -9.40
N ARG A 30 -25.46 10.43 -10.46
CA ARG A 30 -25.62 8.97 -10.42
C ARG A 30 -24.86 8.45 -9.18
N PRO A 31 -25.42 7.52 -8.38
CA PRO A 31 -24.73 6.97 -7.22
C PRO A 31 -23.34 6.46 -7.60
N TRP A 32 -22.31 6.74 -6.79
CA TRP A 32 -20.94 6.33 -7.10
C TRP A 32 -20.78 4.81 -7.39
N PRO A 33 -21.55 3.88 -6.76
CA PRO A 33 -21.44 2.46 -7.12
C PRO A 33 -21.92 2.18 -8.54
N LEU A 34 -22.96 2.90 -9.00
CA LEU A 34 -23.46 2.78 -10.36
C LEU A 34 -22.44 3.34 -11.35
N VAL A 35 -21.81 4.47 -11.03
CA VAL A 35 -20.71 5.02 -11.86
C VAL A 35 -19.57 4.01 -11.97
N LEU A 36 -19.15 3.42 -10.84
CA LEU A 36 -18.11 2.41 -10.80
C LEU A 36 -18.48 1.16 -11.61
N LEU A 37 -19.70 0.65 -11.45
CA LEU A 37 -20.19 -0.51 -12.20
C LEU A 37 -20.27 -0.21 -13.72
N THR A 38 -20.73 0.98 -14.09
CA THR A 38 -20.76 1.40 -15.51
C THR A 38 -19.36 1.56 -16.09
N ALA A 39 -18.40 2.08 -15.32
CA ALA A 39 -17.02 2.17 -15.75
C ALA A 39 -16.41 0.78 -15.91
N LEU A 40 -16.59 -0.11 -14.94
CA LEU A 40 -16.08 -1.49 -14.99
C LEU A 40 -16.71 -2.27 -16.16
N GLY A 41 -18.02 -2.14 -16.36
CA GLY A 41 -18.72 -2.69 -17.52
C GLY A 41 -18.17 -2.15 -18.85
N ALA A 42 -17.84 -0.86 -18.90
CA ALA A 42 -17.24 -0.27 -20.10
C ALA A 42 -15.83 -0.80 -20.40
N TRP A 43 -15.00 -0.97 -19.37
CA TRP A 43 -13.67 -1.59 -19.48
C TRP A 43 -13.77 -3.05 -19.94
N LEU A 44 -14.68 -3.84 -19.35
CA LEU A 44 -14.92 -5.21 -19.77
C LEU A 44 -15.45 -5.30 -21.19
N ALA A 45 -16.31 -4.36 -21.62
CA ALA A 45 -16.85 -4.32 -22.98
C ALA A 45 -15.83 -3.82 -24.03
N ALA A 46 -14.82 -3.04 -23.63
CA ALA A 46 -13.75 -2.64 -24.53
C ALA A 46 -12.95 -3.84 -25.05
N ILE A 47 -12.75 -4.87 -24.23
CA ILE A 47 -12.02 -6.10 -24.60
C ILE A 47 -12.66 -6.82 -25.81
N PRO A 48 -13.93 -7.30 -25.74
CA PRO A 48 -14.55 -7.95 -26.89
C PRO A 48 -14.71 -7.00 -28.08
N PHE A 49 -14.83 -5.69 -27.85
CA PHE A 49 -14.88 -4.73 -28.95
C PHE A 49 -13.53 -4.68 -29.71
N ILE A 50 -12.40 -4.61 -29.00
CA ILE A 50 -11.07 -4.66 -29.60
C ILE A 50 -10.83 -6.01 -30.28
N VAL A 51 -11.25 -7.12 -29.67
CA VAL A 51 -11.18 -8.45 -30.28
C VAL A 51 -11.96 -8.48 -31.59
N ALA A 52 -13.20 -7.97 -31.62
CA ALA A 52 -14.01 -7.91 -32.83
C ALA A 52 -13.34 -7.06 -33.92
N LEU A 53 -12.74 -5.91 -33.57
CA LEU A 53 -11.97 -5.10 -34.52
C LEU A 53 -10.75 -5.86 -35.05
N GLY A 54 -10.07 -6.62 -34.19
CA GLY A 54 -8.96 -7.49 -34.57
C GLY A 54 -9.39 -8.64 -35.49
N MET A 55 -10.59 -9.21 -35.30
CA MET A 55 -11.11 -10.26 -36.18
C MET A 55 -11.56 -9.71 -37.54
N LEU A 56 -12.15 -8.50 -37.56
CA LEU A 56 -12.65 -7.87 -38.79
C LEU A 56 -11.53 -7.24 -39.64
N PHE A 57 -10.55 -6.63 -38.99
CA PHE A 57 -9.53 -5.80 -39.64
C PHE A 57 -8.10 -6.22 -39.30
N GLY A 58 -7.88 -7.41 -38.74
CA GLY A 58 -6.59 -7.80 -38.15
C GLY A 58 -5.37 -7.57 -39.05
N SER A 59 -5.45 -8.01 -40.31
CA SER A 59 -4.36 -7.79 -41.29
C SER A 59 -4.13 -6.30 -41.59
N GLN A 60 -5.19 -5.50 -41.65
CA GLN A 60 -5.15 -4.07 -41.95
C GLN A 60 -4.70 -3.25 -40.73
N LEU A 61 -4.96 -3.70 -39.51
CA LEU A 61 -4.54 -3.05 -38.27
C LEU A 61 -3.05 -3.27 -38.00
N GLN A 62 -2.49 -4.41 -38.42
CA GLN A 62 -1.08 -4.74 -38.20
C GLN A 62 -0.12 -3.90 -39.05
N SER A 63 -0.52 -3.41 -40.23
CA SER A 63 0.34 -2.65 -41.14
C SER A 63 -0.32 -1.40 -41.72
N GLY A 64 0.37 -0.26 -41.65
CA GLY A 64 0.02 0.97 -42.38
C GLY A 64 -0.99 1.90 -41.70
N ALA A 65 -1.52 2.85 -42.48
CA ALA A 65 -2.44 3.90 -42.05
C ALA A 65 -3.83 3.46 -41.50
N PRO A 66 -4.40 2.28 -41.83
CA PRO A 66 -5.76 1.93 -41.39
C PRO A 66 -5.98 1.93 -39.88
N ILE A 67 -4.97 1.56 -39.08
CA ILE A 67 -5.07 1.60 -37.60
C ILE A 67 -5.36 3.02 -37.08
N TYR A 68 -4.77 4.04 -37.70
CA TYR A 68 -5.02 5.43 -37.35
C TYR A 68 -6.38 5.90 -37.82
N VAL A 69 -6.78 5.54 -39.04
CA VAL A 69 -8.08 5.95 -39.60
C VAL A 69 -9.22 5.35 -38.79
N ILE A 70 -9.18 4.03 -38.56
CA ILE A 70 -10.20 3.32 -37.77
C ILE A 70 -10.17 3.82 -36.32
N GLY A 71 -8.99 3.93 -35.72
CA GLY A 71 -8.82 4.45 -34.36
C GLY A 71 -9.37 5.87 -34.20
N ALA A 72 -9.05 6.79 -35.11
CA ALA A 72 -9.50 8.17 -35.08
C ALA A 72 -11.02 8.30 -35.33
N LEU A 73 -11.58 7.50 -36.24
CA LEU A 73 -13.02 7.46 -36.49
C LEU A 73 -13.78 6.99 -35.25
N ILE A 74 -13.34 5.89 -34.62
CA ILE A 74 -13.98 5.36 -33.41
C ILE A 74 -13.83 6.35 -32.25
N TYR A 75 -12.62 6.89 -32.05
CA TYR A 75 -12.33 7.86 -30.99
C TYR A 75 -13.13 9.16 -31.15
N GLY A 76 -13.14 9.73 -32.36
CA GLY A 76 -13.88 10.95 -32.68
C GLY A 76 -15.39 10.76 -32.56
N SER A 77 -15.92 9.64 -33.07
CA SER A 77 -17.35 9.30 -32.93
C SER A 77 -17.75 9.10 -31.48
N SER A 78 -16.88 8.47 -30.68
CA SER A 78 -17.09 8.30 -29.25
C SER A 78 -17.14 9.65 -28.52
N LEU A 79 -16.19 10.55 -28.77
CA LEU A 79 -16.20 11.89 -28.17
C LEU A 79 -17.40 12.72 -28.62
N PHE A 80 -17.82 12.59 -29.87
CA PHE A 80 -19.04 13.22 -30.39
C PHE A 80 -20.28 12.74 -29.63
N LEU A 81 -20.45 11.42 -29.51
CA LEU A 81 -21.56 10.80 -28.76
C LEU A 81 -21.56 11.22 -27.29
N LEU A 82 -20.40 11.26 -26.65
CA LEU A 82 -20.27 11.66 -25.25
C LEU A 82 -20.53 13.15 -25.03
N ARG A 83 -20.25 14.00 -26.03
CA ARG A 83 -20.43 15.46 -25.94
C ARG A 83 -21.86 15.91 -26.19
N TRP A 84 -22.50 15.39 -27.23
CA TRP A 84 -23.83 15.83 -27.65
C TRP A 84 -24.95 14.92 -27.15
N GLY A 85 -24.59 13.76 -26.56
CA GLY A 85 -25.56 12.80 -26.09
C GLY A 85 -26.29 12.09 -27.23
N SER A 86 -27.08 11.09 -26.87
CA SER A 86 -28.02 10.42 -27.77
C SER A 86 -29.38 10.36 -27.09
N HIS A 87 -30.46 10.34 -27.86
CA HIS A 87 -31.79 10.05 -27.34
C HIS A 87 -31.87 8.66 -26.68
N SER A 88 -30.95 7.75 -27.01
CA SER A 88 -30.83 6.42 -26.41
C SER A 88 -29.70 6.35 -25.39
N LYS A 89 -30.07 6.03 -24.13
CA LYS A 89 -29.12 5.78 -23.03
C LYS A 89 -28.15 4.63 -23.34
N PHE A 90 -28.56 3.68 -24.17
CA PHE A 90 -27.71 2.56 -24.60
C PHE A 90 -26.57 3.04 -25.52
N VAL A 91 -26.86 3.93 -26.47
CA VAL A 91 -25.86 4.50 -27.38
C VAL A 91 -24.86 5.37 -26.64
N GLU A 92 -25.33 6.11 -25.63
CA GLU A 92 -24.46 6.88 -24.72
C GLU A 92 -23.49 5.95 -23.95
N GLN A 93 -23.97 4.78 -23.51
CA GLN A 93 -23.13 3.79 -22.81
C GLN A 93 -22.08 3.13 -23.72
N LEU A 94 -22.31 3.06 -25.03
CA LEU A 94 -21.33 2.57 -26.00
C LEU A 94 -20.16 3.54 -26.23
N GLY A 95 -20.35 4.82 -25.92
CA GLY A 95 -19.31 5.83 -26.05
C GLY A 95 -18.06 5.49 -25.25
N LEU A 96 -18.19 5.01 -24.02
CA LEU A 96 -17.03 4.73 -23.14
C LEU A 96 -16.16 3.55 -23.61
N PRO A 97 -16.71 2.35 -23.88
CA PRO A 97 -15.94 1.27 -24.50
C PRO A 97 -15.29 1.69 -25.83
N ALA A 98 -16.01 2.47 -26.65
CA ALA A 98 -15.49 2.96 -27.91
C ALA A 98 -14.36 3.97 -27.73
N LEU A 99 -14.42 4.82 -26.70
CA LEU A 99 -13.35 5.75 -26.37
C LEU A 99 -12.08 4.97 -26.02
N LEU A 100 -12.22 3.94 -25.19
CA LEU A 100 -11.12 3.08 -24.77
C LEU A 100 -10.54 2.30 -25.96
N ALA A 101 -11.38 1.65 -26.76
CA ALA A 101 -10.95 0.91 -27.94
C ALA A 101 -10.24 1.81 -28.97
N GLY A 102 -10.82 2.97 -29.29
CA GLY A 102 -10.20 3.95 -30.18
C GLY A 102 -8.87 4.48 -29.65
N SER A 103 -8.80 4.77 -28.34
CA SER A 103 -7.55 5.18 -27.69
C SER A 103 -6.47 4.09 -27.75
N ILE A 104 -6.84 2.82 -27.55
CA ILE A 104 -5.91 1.68 -27.62
C ILE A 104 -5.40 1.47 -29.04
N LEU A 105 -6.25 1.57 -30.06
CA LEU A 105 -5.82 1.48 -31.45
C LEU A 105 -4.87 2.61 -31.83
N LEU A 106 -5.20 3.85 -31.45
CA LEU A 106 -4.33 5.00 -31.69
C LEU A 106 -3.00 4.86 -30.94
N ALA A 107 -3.01 4.40 -29.69
CA ALA A 107 -1.80 4.12 -28.92
C ALA A 107 -0.96 3.01 -29.54
N ALA A 108 -1.57 1.92 -30.01
CA ALA A 108 -0.86 0.85 -30.70
C ALA A 108 -0.23 1.32 -32.01
N GLY A 109 -0.94 2.13 -32.80
CA GLY A 109 -0.40 2.74 -34.02
C GLY A 109 0.76 3.68 -33.71
N ILE A 110 0.58 4.61 -32.77
CA ILE A 110 1.62 5.56 -32.34
C ILE A 110 2.85 4.82 -31.83
N TYR A 111 2.67 3.80 -30.99
CA TYR A 111 3.78 3.01 -30.45
C TYR A 111 4.55 2.26 -31.55
N ARG A 112 3.85 1.80 -32.60
CA ARG A 112 4.46 1.10 -33.74
C ARG A 112 5.29 2.04 -34.62
N ASP A 113 4.73 3.17 -35.02
CA ASP A 113 5.31 4.01 -36.08
C ASP A 113 6.08 5.24 -35.56
N VAL A 114 5.85 5.65 -34.31
CA VAL A 114 6.47 6.85 -33.71
C VAL A 114 7.29 6.45 -32.49
N PRO A 115 8.63 6.28 -32.63
CA PRO A 115 9.46 5.77 -31.55
C PRO A 115 9.66 6.79 -30.42
N GLY A 116 9.78 6.28 -29.20
CA GLY A 116 10.28 7.03 -28.05
C GLY A 116 9.32 8.12 -27.53
N THR A 117 9.88 9.27 -27.18
CA THR A 117 9.18 10.34 -26.45
C THR A 117 8.13 11.07 -27.28
N SER A 118 8.32 11.18 -28.61
CA SER A 118 7.38 11.86 -29.50
C SER A 118 6.05 11.12 -29.61
N GLY A 119 6.06 9.78 -29.59
CA GLY A 119 4.84 8.98 -29.57
C GLY A 119 4.06 9.18 -28.27
N ILE A 120 4.76 9.15 -27.13
CA ILE A 120 4.13 9.39 -25.82
C ILE A 120 3.60 10.83 -25.71
N ALA A 121 4.31 11.81 -26.28
CA ALA A 121 3.85 13.20 -26.35
C ALA A 121 2.54 13.32 -27.17
N ALA A 122 2.45 12.65 -28.32
CA ALA A 122 1.23 12.60 -29.12
C ALA A 122 0.05 12.00 -28.34
N LEU A 123 0.28 10.91 -27.59
CA LEU A 123 -0.73 10.31 -26.71
C LEU A 123 -1.15 11.24 -25.57
N THR A 124 -0.19 11.93 -24.97
CA THR A 124 -0.44 12.91 -23.90
C THR A 124 -1.36 14.03 -24.42
N LEU A 125 -1.07 14.58 -25.60
CA LEU A 125 -1.90 15.60 -26.25
C LEU A 125 -3.29 15.08 -26.61
N LEU A 126 -3.39 13.84 -27.07
CA LEU A 126 -4.67 13.20 -27.39
C LEU A 126 -5.59 13.12 -26.17
N PHE A 127 -5.07 12.71 -25.01
CA PHE A 127 -5.85 12.66 -23.76
C PHE A 127 -6.24 14.05 -23.25
N VAL A 128 -5.35 15.05 -23.37
CA VAL A 128 -5.69 16.45 -23.05
C VAL A 128 -6.83 16.95 -23.94
N ALA A 129 -6.74 16.73 -25.26
CA ALA A 129 -7.81 17.14 -26.18
C ALA A 129 -9.15 16.48 -25.84
N ALA A 130 -9.16 15.18 -25.53
CA ALA A 130 -10.37 14.48 -25.09
C ALA A 130 -10.98 15.10 -23.83
N ALA A 131 -10.17 15.51 -22.86
CA ALA A 131 -10.66 16.04 -21.60
C ALA A 131 -11.42 17.38 -21.77
N TRP A 132 -11.00 18.21 -22.72
CA TRP A 132 -11.70 19.47 -23.03
C TRP A 132 -12.96 19.26 -23.90
N ILE A 133 -13.00 18.18 -24.67
CA ILE A 133 -14.18 17.83 -25.49
C ILE A 133 -15.27 17.18 -24.61
N ALA A 134 -14.87 16.27 -23.72
CA ALA A 134 -15.77 15.52 -22.84
C ALA A 134 -16.54 16.44 -21.87
N PRO A 135 -17.87 16.28 -21.73
CA PRO A 135 -18.66 17.06 -20.78
C PRO A 135 -18.68 16.43 -19.38
N GLN A 136 -18.45 15.12 -19.24
CA GLN A 136 -18.56 14.43 -17.95
C GLN A 136 -17.34 14.68 -17.05
N ILE A 137 -17.57 15.20 -15.83
CA ILE A 137 -16.52 15.52 -14.84
C ILE A 137 -15.65 14.31 -14.50
N TRP A 138 -16.27 13.16 -14.24
CA TRP A 138 -15.54 11.94 -13.88
C TRP A 138 -14.65 11.44 -15.04
N LEU A 139 -15.08 11.63 -16.29
CA LEU A 139 -14.29 11.25 -17.47
C LEU A 139 -13.09 12.19 -17.64
N ARG A 140 -13.25 13.50 -17.35
CA ARG A 140 -12.12 14.44 -17.32
C ARG A 140 -11.08 14.05 -16.27
N ALA A 141 -11.52 13.60 -15.09
CA ALA A 141 -10.61 13.09 -14.08
C ALA A 141 -9.89 11.81 -14.56
N LEU A 142 -10.60 10.86 -15.17
CA LEU A 142 -9.96 9.67 -15.73
C LEU A 142 -8.93 10.02 -16.82
N LEU A 143 -9.27 10.94 -17.72
CA LEU A 143 -8.37 11.42 -18.77
C LEU A 143 -7.18 12.16 -18.18
N GLY A 144 -7.36 12.99 -17.15
CA GLY A 144 -6.26 13.62 -16.42
C GLY A 144 -5.32 12.62 -15.74
N ALA A 145 -5.86 11.52 -15.20
CA ALA A 145 -5.07 10.41 -14.69
C ALA A 145 -4.24 9.74 -15.81
N LEU A 146 -4.86 9.44 -16.96
CA LEU A 146 -4.16 8.87 -18.12
C LEU A 146 -3.10 9.82 -18.70
N THR A 147 -3.39 11.13 -18.77
CA THR A 147 -2.41 12.13 -19.19
C THR A 147 -1.24 12.19 -18.21
N CYS A 148 -1.48 12.12 -16.90
CA CYS A 148 -0.41 12.09 -15.90
C CYS A 148 0.51 10.87 -16.10
N ALA A 149 -0.06 9.68 -16.28
CA ALA A 149 0.71 8.46 -16.54
C ALA A 149 1.54 8.57 -17.83
N ALA A 150 0.95 9.05 -18.92
CA ALA A 150 1.66 9.28 -20.17
C ALA A 150 2.76 10.35 -20.03
N PHE A 151 2.50 11.43 -19.30
CA PHE A 151 3.46 12.50 -19.06
C PHE A 151 4.66 12.04 -18.23
N ILE A 152 4.43 11.23 -17.19
CA ILE A 152 5.50 10.60 -16.41
C ILE A 152 6.35 9.72 -17.33
N ALA A 153 5.72 8.85 -18.12
CA ALA A 153 6.42 7.98 -19.07
C ALA A 153 7.21 8.77 -20.13
N MET A 154 6.68 9.90 -20.59
CA MET A 154 7.34 10.78 -21.58
C MET A 154 8.65 11.36 -21.04
N LEU A 155 8.70 11.73 -19.76
CA LEU A 155 9.87 12.31 -19.11
C LEU A 155 10.85 11.26 -18.57
N SER A 156 10.43 10.00 -18.52
CA SER A 156 11.19 8.86 -18.02
C SER A 156 11.67 8.00 -19.19
N VAL A 157 12.73 8.48 -19.85
CA VAL A 157 13.33 7.85 -21.05
C VAL A 157 13.78 6.41 -20.74
N ASP A 158 13.58 5.52 -21.72
CA ASP A 158 14.16 4.17 -21.93
C ASP A 158 13.48 2.89 -21.42
N GLN A 159 12.41 2.89 -20.62
CA GLN A 159 11.55 1.70 -20.44
C GLN A 159 10.35 2.04 -19.55
N LEU A 160 9.14 1.76 -20.01
CA LEU A 160 7.87 2.10 -19.33
C LEU A 160 7.68 1.42 -17.95
N PHE A 161 8.55 0.46 -17.61
CA PHE A 161 8.46 -0.37 -16.41
C PHE A 161 9.72 -0.31 -15.51
N ASP A 162 10.76 0.47 -15.86
CA ASP A 162 11.92 0.64 -14.99
C ASP A 162 11.64 1.73 -13.94
N LEU A 163 11.25 1.28 -12.74
CA LEU A 163 10.83 2.12 -11.63
C LEU A 163 11.90 3.12 -11.14
N LEU A 164 13.20 2.83 -11.33
CA LEU A 164 14.30 3.74 -10.96
C LEU A 164 14.34 4.97 -11.88
N ARG A 165 13.83 4.84 -13.11
CA ARG A 165 13.81 5.90 -14.13
C ARG A 165 12.55 6.78 -14.06
N LEU A 166 11.57 6.44 -13.22
CA LEU A 166 10.35 7.23 -13.03
C LEU A 166 10.60 8.55 -12.25
N PHE A 167 11.72 8.68 -11.55
CA PHE A 167 11.98 9.82 -10.67
C PHE A 167 11.84 11.20 -11.36
N PRO A 168 12.46 11.47 -12.53
CA PRO A 168 12.28 12.75 -13.22
C PRO A 168 10.82 12.99 -13.65
N GLY A 169 10.14 11.95 -14.15
CA GLY A 169 8.75 12.04 -14.60
C GLY A 169 7.78 12.36 -13.46
N LEU A 170 7.93 11.71 -12.30
CA LEU A 170 7.13 11.98 -11.10
C LEU A 170 7.25 13.46 -10.67
N HIS A 171 8.47 13.97 -10.60
CA HIS A 171 8.73 15.33 -10.12
C HIS A 171 8.34 16.38 -11.16
N GLY A 172 8.53 16.11 -12.46
CA GLY A 172 8.00 16.94 -13.53
C GLY A 172 6.48 17.01 -13.51
N ALA A 173 5.80 15.87 -13.30
CA ALA A 173 4.35 15.82 -13.19
C ALA A 173 3.82 16.54 -11.94
N LEU A 174 4.56 16.50 -10.83
CA LEU A 174 4.26 17.27 -9.62
C LEU A 174 4.33 18.77 -9.88
N VAL A 175 5.38 19.25 -10.56
CA VAL A 175 5.52 20.68 -10.90
C VAL A 175 4.38 21.13 -11.80
N ALA A 176 4.07 20.37 -12.87
CA ALA A 176 2.95 20.70 -13.76
C ALA A 176 1.61 20.77 -13.02
N TRP A 177 1.38 19.84 -12.09
CA TRP A 177 0.17 19.82 -11.26
C TRP A 177 0.09 21.02 -10.32
N LEU A 178 1.18 21.36 -9.62
CA LEU A 178 1.23 22.53 -8.73
C LEU A 178 1.00 23.83 -9.49
N VAL A 179 1.59 24.00 -10.68
CA VAL A 179 1.36 25.16 -11.53
C VAL A 179 -0.12 25.28 -11.91
N ALA A 180 -0.76 24.16 -12.30
CA ALA A 180 -2.18 24.16 -12.62
C ALA A 180 -3.06 24.53 -11.41
N LEU A 181 -2.72 24.04 -10.21
CA LEU A 181 -3.45 24.38 -8.99
C LEU A 181 -3.28 25.84 -8.58
N ILE A 182 -2.06 26.35 -8.59
CA ILE A 182 -1.79 27.77 -8.27
C ILE A 182 -2.53 28.67 -9.27
N TRP A 183 -2.54 28.29 -10.54
CA TRP A 183 -3.29 29.01 -11.56
C TRP A 183 -4.80 28.98 -11.29
N LEU A 184 -5.37 27.80 -10.98
CA LEU A 184 -6.78 27.65 -10.61
C LEU A 184 -7.16 28.53 -9.42
N ASP A 185 -6.38 28.45 -8.34
CA ASP A 185 -6.64 29.18 -7.09
C ASP A 185 -6.46 30.70 -7.27
N SER A 186 -5.69 31.15 -8.27
CA SER A 186 -5.52 32.57 -8.60
C SER A 186 -6.68 33.20 -9.38
N LYS A 187 -7.59 32.39 -9.95
CA LYS A 187 -8.68 32.87 -10.81
C LYS A 187 -9.98 33.02 -10.03
N SER A 188 -10.67 34.16 -10.22
CA SER A 188 -12.05 34.31 -9.76
C SER A 188 -13.00 33.52 -10.67
N ILE A 189 -13.97 32.85 -10.06
CA ILE A 189 -14.99 32.09 -10.77
C ILE A 189 -16.05 33.07 -11.28
N SER A 190 -16.32 33.04 -12.59
CA SER A 190 -17.33 33.83 -13.29
C SER A 190 -18.09 32.96 -14.29
N GLY A 191 -19.28 33.37 -14.74
CA GLY A 191 -20.06 32.59 -15.70
C GLY A 191 -19.32 32.26 -17.00
N ALA A 192 -18.42 33.15 -17.46
CA ALA A 192 -17.67 32.97 -18.70
C ALA A 192 -16.53 31.95 -18.61
N ASN A 193 -15.89 31.79 -17.45
CA ASN A 193 -14.74 30.89 -17.25
C ASN A 193 -15.07 29.65 -16.41
N ALA A 194 -16.27 29.55 -15.83
CA ALA A 194 -16.68 28.47 -14.95
C ALA A 194 -16.51 27.08 -15.60
N ARG A 195 -16.85 26.94 -16.89
CA ARG A 195 -16.71 25.67 -17.61
C ARG A 195 -15.26 25.18 -17.66
N ASP A 196 -14.33 26.09 -17.97
CA ASP A 196 -12.92 25.77 -18.14
C ASP A 196 -12.24 25.54 -16.78
N ILE A 197 -12.62 26.30 -15.76
CA ILE A 197 -12.17 26.08 -14.38
C ILE A 197 -12.63 24.70 -13.88
N ILE A 198 -13.91 24.33 -14.08
CA ILE A 198 -14.42 23.00 -13.71
C ILE A 198 -13.72 21.90 -14.51
N ALA A 199 -13.44 22.14 -15.80
CA ALA A 199 -12.72 21.18 -16.63
C ALA A 199 -11.31 20.92 -16.11
N LEU A 200 -10.56 22.00 -15.87
CA LEU A 200 -9.19 21.93 -15.38
C LEU A 200 -9.14 21.37 -13.96
N ASP A 201 -10.08 21.71 -13.08
CA ASP A 201 -10.11 21.18 -11.72
C ASP A 201 -10.38 19.67 -11.67
N ALA A 202 -11.32 19.19 -12.49
CA ALA A 202 -11.60 17.76 -12.64
C ALA A 202 -10.38 17.02 -13.21
N PHE A 203 -9.78 17.57 -14.27
CA PHE A 203 -8.58 17.03 -14.90
C PHE A 203 -7.39 16.99 -13.93
N ALA A 204 -7.12 18.09 -13.22
CA ALA A 204 -6.07 18.19 -12.22
C ALA A 204 -6.30 17.25 -11.03
N SER A 205 -7.55 17.00 -10.65
CA SER A 205 -7.86 16.01 -9.61
C SER A 205 -7.51 14.59 -10.03
N GLY A 206 -7.83 14.22 -11.27
CA GLY A 206 -7.39 12.97 -11.89
C GLY A 206 -5.87 12.82 -11.96
N TRP A 207 -5.20 13.87 -12.43
CA TRP A 207 -3.74 13.95 -12.48
C TRP A 207 -3.11 13.74 -11.10
N GLY A 208 -3.58 14.45 -10.09
CA GLY A 208 -3.08 14.35 -8.72
C GLY A 208 -3.26 12.95 -8.14
N ALA A 209 -4.41 12.31 -8.39
CA ALA A 209 -4.67 10.94 -7.96
C ALA A 209 -3.71 9.92 -8.60
N MET A 210 -3.48 10.00 -9.92
CA MET A 210 -2.52 9.14 -10.61
C MET A 210 -1.08 9.41 -10.15
N LEU A 211 -0.71 10.67 -9.96
CA LEU A 211 0.62 11.04 -9.47
C LEU A 211 0.92 10.41 -8.10
N LEU A 212 -0.05 10.47 -7.17
CA LEU A 212 0.06 9.84 -5.85
C LEU A 212 0.15 8.32 -5.92
N LEU A 213 -0.60 7.71 -6.84
CA LEU A 213 -0.50 6.27 -7.13
C LEU A 213 0.87 5.92 -7.70
N ALA A 214 1.41 6.74 -8.61
CA ALA A 214 2.72 6.54 -9.21
C ALA A 214 3.86 6.69 -8.20
N PHE A 215 3.77 7.62 -7.25
CA PHE A 215 4.69 7.71 -6.11
C PHE A 215 4.66 6.44 -5.24
N ALA A 216 3.46 5.95 -4.90
CA ALA A 216 3.30 4.73 -4.10
C ALA A 216 3.83 3.48 -4.84
N TRP A 217 3.51 3.36 -6.14
CA TRP A 217 4.00 2.30 -7.02
C TRP A 217 5.53 2.30 -7.11
N SER A 218 6.12 3.48 -7.28
CA SER A 218 7.59 3.64 -7.39
C SER A 218 8.33 3.36 -6.08
N ALA A 219 7.64 3.35 -4.93
CA ALA A 219 8.23 2.94 -3.66
C ALA A 219 8.27 1.41 -3.46
N GLY A 220 7.59 0.64 -4.32
CA GLY A 220 7.54 -0.82 -4.23
C GLY A 220 6.43 -1.34 -3.30
N LYS A 221 6.61 -2.55 -2.77
CA LYS A 221 5.60 -3.21 -1.92
C LYS A 221 5.53 -2.55 -0.55
N ALA A 222 4.33 -2.26 -0.07
CA ALA A 222 4.12 -1.89 1.34
C ALA A 222 3.95 -3.14 2.22
N PHE A 223 4.48 -3.08 3.46
CA PHE A 223 4.43 -4.16 4.47
C PHE A 223 3.04 -4.83 4.58
N VAL A 224 1.96 -4.04 4.65
CA VAL A 224 0.59 -4.51 4.88
C VAL A 224 0.05 -5.35 3.71
N VAL A 225 0.45 -5.05 2.47
CA VAL A 225 -0.07 -5.73 1.28
C VAL A 225 0.66 -7.04 1.00
N GLY A 226 1.97 -7.10 1.29
CA GLY A 226 2.75 -8.34 1.17
C GLY A 226 2.26 -9.46 2.11
N ALA A 227 1.73 -9.11 3.29
CA ALA A 227 1.17 -10.07 4.24
C ALA A 227 -0.23 -10.60 3.85
N LEU A 228 -1.05 -9.78 3.18
CA LEU A 228 -2.43 -10.13 2.81
C LEU A 228 -2.53 -10.78 1.42
N VAL A 229 -1.65 -10.41 0.49
CA VAL A 229 -1.67 -10.85 -0.90
C VAL A 229 -0.32 -11.50 -1.19
N GLY A 230 -0.16 -12.76 -0.76
CA GLY A 230 1.10 -13.52 -0.74
C GLY A 230 1.81 -13.76 -2.08
N SER A 231 1.48 -13.02 -3.13
CA SER A 231 2.13 -13.08 -4.46
C SER A 231 2.02 -11.77 -5.26
N PHE A 232 2.02 -10.60 -4.61
CA PHE A 232 2.20 -9.36 -5.37
C PHE A 232 3.63 -9.31 -5.93
N HIS A 233 3.81 -9.51 -7.24
CA HIS A 233 5.08 -9.38 -7.97
C HIS A 233 5.47 -7.89 -8.13
N GLY A 234 5.52 -7.14 -7.02
CA GLY A 234 6.22 -5.87 -7.00
C GLY A 234 7.72 -6.11 -6.98
N HIS A 235 8.49 -5.44 -7.84
CA HIS A 235 9.94 -5.45 -7.72
C HIS A 235 10.33 -4.87 -6.35
N ILE A 236 11.23 -5.56 -5.64
CA ILE A 236 11.87 -5.01 -4.44
C ILE A 236 12.94 -4.06 -4.98
N GLN A 237 12.70 -2.77 -4.81
CA GLN A 237 13.59 -1.75 -5.30
C GLN A 237 14.39 -1.20 -4.12
N GLU A 238 15.72 -1.30 -4.20
CA GLU A 238 16.57 -0.53 -3.32
C GLU A 238 16.40 0.96 -3.65
N PHE A 239 15.98 1.74 -2.65
CA PHE A 239 15.89 3.18 -2.83
C PHE A 239 17.27 3.73 -3.13
N THR A 240 17.33 4.65 -4.08
CA THR A 240 18.62 5.16 -4.54
C THR A 240 19.38 5.83 -3.39
N SER A 241 20.68 5.58 -3.32
CA SER A 241 21.60 6.28 -2.41
C SER A 241 21.96 7.68 -2.91
N ALA A 242 21.37 8.14 -4.03
CA ALA A 242 21.75 9.38 -4.66
C ALA A 242 21.40 10.59 -3.76
N PRO A 243 22.39 11.41 -3.35
CA PRO A 243 22.17 12.54 -2.46
C PRO A 243 21.24 13.59 -3.09
N THR A 244 21.21 13.69 -4.42
CA THR A 244 20.33 14.60 -5.17
C THR A 244 18.85 14.27 -4.97
N GLN A 245 18.48 12.99 -4.95
CA GLN A 245 17.08 12.57 -4.75
C GLN A 245 16.63 12.79 -3.31
N ARG A 246 17.50 12.48 -2.34
CA ARG A 246 17.25 12.75 -0.91
C ARG A 246 17.10 14.25 -0.65
N GLY A 247 18.01 15.05 -1.23
CA GLY A 247 17.94 16.51 -1.17
C GLY A 247 16.64 17.04 -1.74
N LEU A 248 16.21 16.57 -2.92
CA LEU A 248 14.95 16.98 -3.53
C LEU A 248 13.73 16.62 -2.65
N SER A 249 13.71 15.43 -2.07
CA SER A 249 12.64 15.00 -1.14
C SER A 249 12.52 15.96 0.05
N VAL A 250 13.64 16.29 0.69
CA VAL A 250 13.69 17.25 1.81
C VAL A 250 13.27 18.64 1.36
N LEU A 251 13.69 19.10 0.19
CA LEU A 251 13.28 20.39 -0.37
C LEU A 251 11.76 20.46 -0.60
N LEU A 252 11.16 19.42 -1.17
CA LEU A 252 9.71 19.36 -1.40
C LEU A 252 8.92 19.31 -0.08
N ALA A 253 9.36 18.50 0.87
CA ALA A 253 8.76 18.47 2.20
C ALA A 253 8.91 19.83 2.92
N GLY A 254 10.07 20.49 2.78
CA GLY A 254 10.31 21.84 3.30
C GLY A 254 9.38 22.88 2.67
N ALA A 255 9.13 22.78 1.36
CA ALA A 255 8.14 23.62 0.67
C ALA A 255 6.72 23.37 1.22
N GLY A 256 6.35 22.12 1.51
CA GLY A 256 5.07 21.77 2.13
C GLY A 256 4.93 22.31 3.56
N VAL A 257 6.00 22.23 4.35
CA VAL A 257 6.09 22.84 5.69
C VAL A 257 5.92 24.36 5.61
N ALA A 258 6.62 25.02 4.69
CA ALA A 258 6.50 26.46 4.48
C ALA A 258 5.10 26.86 4.00
N TRP A 259 4.47 26.04 3.15
CA TRP A 259 3.09 26.22 2.71
C TRP A 259 2.12 26.17 3.91
N LEU A 260 2.18 25.11 4.71
CA LEU A 260 1.35 24.99 5.92
C LEU A 260 1.62 26.14 6.90
N ALA A 261 2.86 26.57 7.04
CA ALA A 261 3.21 27.70 7.90
C ALA A 261 2.59 29.02 7.48
N ARG A 262 2.39 29.23 6.18
CA ARG A 262 1.72 30.43 5.65
C ARG A 262 0.20 30.37 5.82
N HIS A 263 -0.40 29.20 5.66
CA HIS A 263 -1.85 29.05 5.65
C HIS A 263 -2.45 28.74 7.04
N TRP A 264 -1.68 28.15 7.96
CA TRP A 264 -2.14 27.80 9.30
C TRP A 264 -1.38 28.58 10.37
N THR A 265 -2.07 29.49 11.06
CA THR A 265 -1.51 30.30 12.15
C THR A 265 -0.98 29.46 13.32
N ALA A 266 -1.51 28.24 13.51
CA ALA A 266 -1.06 27.29 14.53
C ALA A 266 0.37 26.76 14.29
N PHE A 267 0.89 26.86 13.06
CA PHE A 267 2.18 26.31 12.67
C PHE A 267 3.39 27.04 13.28
N GLY A 268 3.21 28.29 13.73
CA GLY A 268 4.27 29.08 14.39
C GLY A 268 4.72 28.53 15.75
N ALA A 269 4.10 27.47 16.26
CA ALA A 269 4.42 26.92 17.56
C ALA A 269 5.61 25.95 17.52
N ARG A 270 6.49 26.02 18.54
CA ARG A 270 7.75 25.24 18.64
C ARG A 270 7.61 23.72 18.41
N HIS A 271 6.48 23.13 18.78
CA HIS A 271 6.23 21.70 18.59
C HIS A 271 5.92 21.33 17.13
N MET A 272 5.35 22.24 16.34
CA MET A 272 5.15 22.04 14.90
C MET A 272 6.48 22.16 14.15
N ALA A 273 7.39 23.01 14.62
CA ALA A 273 8.76 23.03 14.12
C ALA A 273 9.50 21.71 14.40
N LEU A 274 9.35 21.14 15.61
CA LEU A 274 9.93 19.82 15.93
C LEU A 274 9.33 18.71 15.06
N ALA A 275 8.00 18.69 14.88
CA ALA A 275 7.34 17.75 13.98
C ALA A 275 7.84 17.90 12.54
N ALA A 276 8.02 19.13 12.05
CA ALA A 276 8.58 19.40 10.73
C ALA A 276 10.00 18.83 10.59
N VAL A 277 10.88 19.05 11.58
CA VAL A 277 12.24 18.50 11.56
C VAL A 277 12.24 16.97 11.47
N LEU A 278 11.38 16.29 12.25
CA LEU A 278 11.23 14.83 12.20
C LEU A 278 10.75 14.34 10.82
N LEU A 279 9.78 15.05 10.22
CA LEU A 279 9.28 14.72 8.89
C LEU A 279 10.33 14.95 7.79
N LEU A 280 11.14 16.01 7.90
CA LEU A 280 12.26 16.26 6.99
C LEU A 280 13.33 15.17 7.11
N ALA A 281 13.65 14.73 8.33
CA ALA A 281 14.56 13.61 8.56
C ALA A 281 14.02 12.30 7.93
N LEU A 282 12.71 12.05 8.03
CA LEU A 282 12.08 10.91 7.38
C LEU A 282 12.13 11.01 5.84
N CYS A 283 11.96 12.20 5.28
CA CYS A 283 12.07 12.44 3.83
C CYS A 283 13.50 12.27 3.30
N TRP A 284 14.51 12.52 4.15
CA TRP A 284 15.89 12.19 3.82
C TRP A 284 16.11 10.68 3.71
N ALA A 285 15.53 9.90 4.61
CA ALA A 285 15.58 8.43 4.56
C ALA A 285 14.74 7.84 3.41
N LEU A 286 13.66 8.51 3.02
CA LEU A 286 12.69 8.08 2.01
C LEU A 286 12.57 9.12 0.87
N PRO A 287 13.38 9.01 -0.21
CA PRO A 287 13.44 10.01 -1.28
C PRO A 287 12.13 10.27 -2.02
N LEU A 288 11.17 9.33 -2.00
CA LEU A 288 9.87 9.49 -2.67
C LEU A 288 8.82 10.15 -1.77
N LEU A 289 9.09 10.35 -0.48
CA LEU A 289 8.10 10.81 0.49
C LEU A 289 7.80 12.32 0.39
N GLY A 290 8.78 13.13 -0.04
CA GLY A 290 8.64 14.59 -0.10
C GLY A 290 7.52 15.07 -1.02
N GLY A 291 7.33 14.43 -2.18
CA GLY A 291 6.27 14.76 -3.14
C GLY A 291 4.86 14.62 -2.56
N PRO A 292 4.47 13.42 -2.06
CA PRO A 292 3.19 13.21 -1.39
C PRO A 292 2.96 14.13 -0.18
N PHE A 293 3.99 14.48 0.60
CA PHE A 293 3.84 15.46 1.68
C PHE A 293 3.54 16.87 1.20
N LEU A 294 4.18 17.32 0.12
CA LEU A 294 3.83 18.61 -0.50
C LEU A 294 2.39 18.60 -1.02
N ILE A 295 1.98 17.53 -1.70
CA ILE A 295 0.60 17.36 -2.17
C ILE A 295 -0.39 17.38 -0.99
N LEU A 296 -0.07 16.67 0.10
CA LEU A 296 -0.88 16.66 1.31
C LEU A 296 -1.04 18.07 1.89
N ALA A 297 0.06 18.82 2.03
CA ALA A 297 0.07 20.19 2.54
C ALA A 297 -0.80 21.15 1.71
N VAL A 298 -0.72 21.05 0.38
CA VAL A 298 -1.54 21.85 -0.53
C VAL A 298 -3.03 21.42 -0.44
N CYS A 299 -3.32 20.11 -0.49
CA CYS A 299 -4.70 19.63 -0.50
C CYS A 299 -5.45 19.85 0.82
N THR A 300 -4.77 19.83 1.96
CA THR A 300 -5.38 20.13 3.27
C THR A 300 -5.75 21.60 3.43
N THR A 301 -5.13 22.50 2.66
CA THR A 301 -5.39 23.94 2.70
C THR A 301 -6.29 24.41 1.56
N SER A 302 -6.33 23.72 0.42
CA SER A 302 -7.17 24.05 -0.74
C SER A 302 -8.51 23.28 -0.81
N ALA A 303 -9.05 22.81 0.32
CA ALA A 303 -10.36 22.13 0.42
C ALA A 303 -10.55 20.88 -0.48
N ARG A 304 -9.49 20.09 -0.71
CA ARG A 304 -9.52 18.85 -1.53
C ARG A 304 -9.33 17.59 -0.66
N PRO A 305 -10.33 17.19 0.16
CA PRO A 305 -10.14 16.15 1.17
C PRO A 305 -9.84 14.76 0.60
N LEU A 306 -10.38 14.44 -0.58
CA LEU A 306 -10.11 13.15 -1.23
C LEU A 306 -8.66 13.03 -1.71
N LEU A 307 -8.09 14.11 -2.26
CA LEU A 307 -6.67 14.11 -2.64
C LEU A 307 -5.76 14.19 -1.42
N ALA A 308 -6.15 14.92 -0.38
CA ALA A 308 -5.42 14.92 0.89
C ALA A 308 -5.37 13.51 1.51
N THR A 309 -6.50 12.80 1.54
CA THR A 309 -6.54 11.43 2.05
C THR A 309 -5.74 10.47 1.15
N ALA A 310 -5.85 10.59 -0.17
CA ALA A 310 -5.00 9.82 -1.09
C ALA A 310 -3.50 10.11 -0.88
N ALA A 311 -3.13 11.36 -0.59
CA ALA A 311 -1.75 11.74 -0.32
C ALA A 311 -1.24 11.15 1.00
N ALA A 312 -2.08 11.15 2.04
CA ALA A 312 -1.77 10.49 3.31
C ALA A 312 -1.62 8.97 3.15
N VAL A 313 -2.49 8.33 2.36
CA VAL A 313 -2.39 6.90 2.04
C VAL A 313 -1.13 6.59 1.25
N SER A 314 -0.80 7.41 0.24
CA SER A 314 0.44 7.28 -0.54
C SER A 314 1.69 7.44 0.35
N ALA A 315 1.71 8.44 1.24
CA ALA A 315 2.78 8.61 2.22
C ALA A 315 2.91 7.40 3.17
N ALA A 316 1.79 6.88 3.69
CA ALA A 316 1.78 5.69 4.54
C ALA A 316 2.28 4.44 3.79
N TRP A 317 1.93 4.30 2.50
CA TRP A 317 2.45 3.24 1.64
C TRP A 317 3.97 3.30 1.50
N ILE A 318 4.51 4.49 1.22
CA ILE A 318 5.96 4.72 1.06
C ILE A 318 6.70 4.43 2.37
N ILE A 319 6.14 4.84 3.52
CA ILE A 319 6.69 4.49 4.83
C ILE A 319 6.64 2.97 5.05
N GLY A 320 5.54 2.30 4.66
CA GLY A 320 5.43 0.84 4.74
C GLY A 320 6.38 0.09 3.83
N ALA A 321 6.82 0.71 2.72
CA ALA A 321 7.84 0.14 1.83
C ALA A 321 9.25 0.21 2.42
N PHE A 322 9.49 1.05 3.43
CA PHE A 322 10.76 1.12 4.16
C PHE A 322 11.18 -0.25 4.73
N TYR A 323 10.21 -1.10 5.08
CA TYR A 323 10.43 -2.46 5.57
C TYR A 323 11.28 -3.30 4.60
N TYR A 324 11.03 -3.21 3.30
CA TYR A 324 11.67 -4.04 2.29
C TYR A 324 13.02 -3.51 1.78
N GLN A 325 13.53 -2.39 2.33
CA GLN A 325 14.86 -1.89 1.94
C GLN A 325 15.95 -2.78 2.53
N LEU A 326 16.89 -3.29 1.73
CA LEU A 326 17.95 -4.19 2.23
C LEU A 326 19.21 -3.45 2.72
N ASN A 327 19.26 -2.14 2.55
CA ASN A 327 20.42 -1.28 2.86
C ASN A 327 20.61 -0.93 4.35
N MET A 328 19.70 -1.36 5.22
CA MET A 328 19.69 -1.05 6.64
C MET A 328 19.10 -2.23 7.41
N GLU A 329 19.70 -2.56 8.55
CA GLU A 329 19.20 -3.64 9.43
C GLU A 329 17.76 -3.39 9.87
N LEU A 330 16.99 -4.46 10.06
CA LEU A 330 15.59 -4.35 10.45
C LEU A 330 15.42 -3.67 11.83
N ALA A 331 16.36 -3.91 12.75
CA ALA A 331 16.37 -3.33 14.09
C ALA A 331 16.52 -1.80 14.05
N ASP A 332 17.43 -1.29 13.23
CA ASP A 332 17.66 0.15 13.07
C ASP A 332 16.42 0.84 12.47
N LYS A 333 15.80 0.22 11.45
CA LYS A 333 14.55 0.72 10.88
C LYS A 333 13.45 0.81 11.93
N ALA A 334 13.28 -0.24 12.74
CA ALA A 334 12.28 -0.28 13.79
C ALA A 334 12.52 0.80 14.84
N LEU A 335 13.78 1.03 15.23
CA LEU A 335 14.15 2.06 16.20
C LEU A 335 13.85 3.47 15.65
N ILE A 336 14.24 3.76 14.41
CA ILE A 336 13.96 5.04 13.75
C ILE A 336 12.46 5.32 13.69
N LEU A 337 11.66 4.36 13.21
CA LEU A 337 10.21 4.52 13.10
C LEU A 337 9.55 4.67 14.48
N THR A 338 9.99 3.89 15.47
CA THR A 338 9.48 3.98 16.84
C THR A 338 9.82 5.33 17.47
N ALA A 339 11.06 5.81 17.32
CA ALA A 339 11.49 7.09 17.86
C ALA A 339 10.73 8.26 17.23
N ILE A 340 10.60 8.29 15.90
CA ILE A 340 9.83 9.32 15.19
C ILE A 340 8.36 9.25 15.58
N GLY A 341 7.77 8.05 15.58
CA GLY A 341 6.38 7.83 15.95
C GLY A 341 6.07 8.23 17.40
N ALA A 342 6.94 7.87 18.34
CA ALA A 342 6.82 8.25 19.75
C ALA A 342 6.94 9.77 19.94
N ALA A 343 7.88 10.42 19.23
CA ALA A 343 8.05 11.86 19.29
C ALA A 343 6.82 12.61 18.73
N LEU A 344 6.31 12.20 17.57
CA LEU A 344 5.09 12.76 16.98
C LEU A 344 3.85 12.48 17.88
N GLY A 345 3.76 11.27 18.43
CA GLY A 345 2.71 10.87 19.37
C GLY A 345 2.73 11.70 20.66
N LEU A 346 3.92 11.95 21.23
CA LEU A 346 4.10 12.80 22.40
C LEU A 346 3.69 14.25 22.10
N ILE A 347 4.06 14.79 20.94
CA ILE A 347 3.63 16.12 20.50
C ILE A 347 2.09 16.20 20.45
N GLY A 348 1.44 15.19 19.86
CA GLY A 348 -0.03 15.10 19.79
C GLY A 348 -0.69 14.95 21.16
N TRP A 349 -0.16 14.08 22.02
CA TRP A 349 -0.69 13.81 23.35
C TRP A 349 -0.63 15.04 24.26
N LEU A 350 0.51 15.73 24.30
CA LEU A 350 0.68 16.95 25.11
C LEU A 350 -0.33 18.05 24.73
N LYS A 351 -0.85 18.05 23.50
CA LYS A 351 -1.91 18.95 23.05
C LYS A 351 -3.30 18.46 23.41
N TRP A 352 -3.57 17.18 23.19
CA TRP A 352 -4.86 16.58 23.55
C TRP A 352 -5.17 16.74 25.04
N GLN A 353 -4.17 16.56 25.94
CA GLN A 353 -4.36 16.82 27.38
C GLN A 353 -4.69 18.27 27.71
N ARG A 354 -4.11 19.24 26.97
CA ARG A 354 -4.38 20.66 27.19
C ARG A 354 -5.78 21.06 26.71
N GLN A 355 -6.24 20.54 25.58
CA GLN A 355 -7.59 20.79 25.05
C GLN A 355 -8.70 20.03 25.78
N SER A 356 -8.42 18.82 26.27
CA SER A 356 -9.39 18.02 27.03
C SER A 356 -9.64 18.57 28.43
N ARG A 357 -8.68 19.29 29.02
CA ARG A 357 -8.90 20.05 30.27
C ARG A 357 -9.83 21.26 30.11
N SER A 358 -10.04 21.73 28.88
CA SER A 358 -10.91 22.87 28.55
C SER A 358 -12.27 22.47 27.95
N SER A 359 -12.56 21.18 27.77
CA SER A 359 -13.82 20.70 27.17
C SER A 359 -14.54 19.71 28.11
N THR A 360 -15.72 20.11 28.59
CA THR A 360 -16.59 19.34 29.50
C THR A 360 -17.44 18.26 28.80
N HIS A 361 -17.10 17.84 27.59
CA HIS A 361 -17.84 16.79 26.87
C HIS A 361 -17.00 15.53 26.75
N ALA A 362 -17.24 14.61 27.70
CA ALA A 362 -16.72 13.26 27.65
C ALA A 362 -17.41 12.51 26.50
N THR A 363 -16.69 12.25 25.41
CA THR A 363 -17.11 11.24 24.44
C THR A 363 -17.03 9.85 25.11
N PRO A 364 -17.95 8.91 24.82
CA PRO A 364 -18.02 7.60 25.48
C PRO A 364 -16.95 6.58 25.00
N PHE A 365 -16.06 7.00 24.10
CA PHE A 365 -14.98 6.18 23.52
C PHE A 365 -13.87 5.66 24.48
N PRO A 366 -13.55 6.25 25.66
CA PRO A 366 -12.39 5.81 26.43
C PRO A 366 -12.63 4.49 27.18
N LYS A 367 -13.88 4.12 27.50
CA LYS A 367 -14.16 2.88 28.25
C LYS A 367 -13.96 1.63 27.41
N LEU A 368 -14.44 1.62 26.16
CA LEU A 368 -14.25 0.50 25.23
C LEU A 368 -12.77 0.34 24.87
N MET A 369 -12.06 1.44 24.65
CA MET A 369 -10.63 1.41 24.38
C MET A 369 -9.83 0.91 25.59
N ALA A 370 -10.13 1.38 26.81
CA ALA A 370 -9.51 0.89 28.03
C ALA A 370 -9.83 -0.60 28.31
N LEU A 371 -11.08 -1.02 28.09
CA LEU A 371 -11.50 -2.42 28.26
C LEU A 371 -10.81 -3.33 27.23
N SER A 372 -10.70 -2.87 25.98
CA SER A 372 -9.99 -3.58 24.92
C SER A 372 -8.49 -3.72 25.26
N LEU A 373 -7.87 -2.66 25.75
CA LEU A 373 -6.47 -2.68 26.20
C LEU A 373 -6.29 -3.64 27.38
N LEU A 374 -7.19 -3.61 28.37
CA LEU A 374 -7.14 -4.52 29.51
C LEU A 374 -7.31 -5.98 29.07
N ALA A 375 -8.25 -6.26 28.17
CA ALA A 375 -8.47 -7.60 27.63
C ALA A 375 -7.22 -8.11 26.88
N ILE A 376 -6.61 -7.26 26.04
CA ILE A 376 -5.35 -7.56 25.35
C ILE A 376 -4.25 -7.86 26.38
N LEU A 377 -4.09 -7.02 27.40
CA LEU A 377 -3.08 -7.22 28.44
C LEU A 377 -3.28 -8.53 29.19
N VAL A 378 -4.51 -8.88 29.59
CA VAL A 378 -4.80 -10.14 30.31
C VAL A 378 -4.48 -11.35 29.44
N VAL A 379 -4.94 -11.37 28.19
CA VAL A 379 -4.71 -12.49 27.26
C VAL A 379 -3.22 -12.67 26.97
N VAL A 380 -2.52 -11.57 26.65
CA VAL A 380 -1.09 -11.60 26.32
C VAL A 380 -0.26 -12.01 27.54
N ASN A 381 -0.47 -11.38 28.70
CA ASN A 381 0.30 -11.70 29.91
C ASN A 381 -0.03 -13.11 30.45
N GLY A 382 -1.27 -13.57 30.32
CA GLY A 382 -1.63 -14.96 30.64
C GLY A 382 -0.88 -15.96 29.76
N GLY A 383 -0.75 -15.69 28.46
CA GLY A 383 0.05 -16.49 27.54
C GLY A 383 1.55 -16.47 27.87
N ILE A 384 2.10 -15.31 28.26
CA ILE A 384 3.49 -15.18 28.71
C ILE A 384 3.72 -16.01 29.97
N TRP A 385 2.86 -15.87 30.98
CA TRP A 385 2.97 -16.61 32.24
C TRP A 385 2.94 -18.13 32.03
N GLN A 386 2.07 -18.62 31.13
CA GLN A 386 1.99 -20.05 30.81
C GLN A 386 3.28 -20.57 30.17
N LYS A 387 3.88 -19.82 29.24
CA LYS A 387 5.14 -20.18 28.58
C LYS A 387 6.32 -20.11 29.55
N GLU A 388 6.42 -19.06 30.37
CA GLU A 388 7.46 -18.92 31.40
C GLU A 388 7.39 -20.04 32.43
N SER A 389 6.19 -20.46 32.85
CA SER A 389 6.01 -21.60 33.74
C SER A 389 6.50 -22.90 33.10
N LEU A 390 6.22 -23.12 31.81
CA LEU A 390 6.75 -24.27 31.05
C LEU A 390 8.27 -24.23 30.93
N ILE A 391 8.86 -23.05 30.69
CA ILE A 391 10.33 -22.89 30.60
C ILE A 391 10.99 -23.26 31.93
N ARG A 392 10.39 -22.84 33.05
CA ARG A 392 10.94 -23.03 34.41
C ARG A 392 10.76 -24.45 34.94
N ASN A 393 9.58 -25.04 34.73
CA ASN A 393 9.19 -26.30 35.36
C ASN A 393 9.20 -27.50 34.41
N GLY A 394 9.28 -27.26 33.10
CA GLY A 394 9.31 -28.32 32.09
C GLY A 394 10.62 -29.10 32.10
N ARG A 395 10.56 -30.40 31.76
CA ARG A 395 11.73 -31.25 31.66
C ARG A 395 12.57 -30.84 30.43
N PRO A 396 13.90 -30.65 30.55
CA PRO A 396 14.78 -30.42 29.42
C PRO A 396 14.86 -31.66 28.53
N VAL A 397 14.67 -31.47 27.23
CA VAL A 397 14.72 -32.55 26.23
C VAL A 397 15.41 -32.03 24.97
N TYR A 398 16.30 -32.80 24.37
CA TYR A 398 16.98 -32.46 23.13
C TYR A 398 16.44 -33.29 21.97
N ILE A 399 16.13 -32.64 20.84
CA ILE A 399 15.69 -33.30 19.62
C ILE A 399 16.68 -32.96 18.50
N GLU A 400 17.20 -33.97 17.81
CA GLU A 400 18.19 -33.80 16.75
C GLU A 400 17.57 -33.11 15.51
N LEU A 401 18.29 -32.16 14.94
CA LEU A 401 17.91 -31.43 13.75
C LEU A 401 18.31 -32.23 12.50
N ALA A 402 17.44 -32.24 11.50
CA ALA A 402 17.77 -32.70 10.16
C ALA A 402 18.39 -31.54 9.34
N PRO A 403 19.27 -31.82 8.37
CA PRO A 403 19.82 -30.78 7.49
C PRO A 403 18.71 -30.02 6.75
N VAL A 404 18.74 -28.69 6.79
CA VAL A 404 17.86 -27.80 6.03
C VAL A 404 18.68 -26.62 5.56
N ASP A 405 18.41 -26.12 4.35
CA ASP A 405 18.91 -24.81 3.93
C ASP A 405 18.37 -23.72 4.86
N PRO A 406 19.23 -22.99 5.58
CA PRO A 406 18.80 -22.20 6.73
C PRO A 406 18.03 -20.92 6.39
N ARG A 407 17.84 -20.55 5.11
CA ARG A 407 17.60 -19.14 4.78
C ARG A 407 16.17 -18.80 4.36
N SER A 408 15.63 -17.75 4.98
CA SER A 408 14.59 -16.90 4.37
C SER A 408 14.88 -15.45 4.75
N LEU A 409 15.40 -14.71 3.77
CA LEU A 409 15.85 -13.33 3.90
C LEU A 409 14.73 -12.32 4.20
N MET A 410 13.46 -12.71 4.04
CA MET A 410 12.37 -11.76 3.85
C MET A 410 11.55 -11.42 5.10
N GLN A 411 11.67 -12.21 6.19
CA GLN A 411 10.86 -12.03 7.41
C GLN A 411 11.71 -11.75 8.66
N GLY A 412 12.97 -11.37 8.46
CA GLY A 412 14.01 -11.33 9.49
C GLY A 412 14.92 -12.56 9.42
N ASP A 413 16.05 -12.51 10.11
CA ASP A 413 16.99 -13.63 10.19
C ASP A 413 16.37 -14.74 11.04
N TYR A 414 15.97 -15.83 10.39
CA TYR A 414 15.53 -17.05 11.04
C TYR A 414 16.09 -18.26 10.33
N MET A 415 16.35 -19.31 11.11
CA MET A 415 16.73 -20.62 10.62
C MET A 415 15.51 -21.50 10.58
N ARG A 416 15.17 -22.00 9.40
CA ARG A 416 14.13 -23.03 9.26
C ARG A 416 14.65 -24.31 9.92
N LEU A 417 13.85 -24.87 10.82
CA LEU A 417 14.17 -26.09 11.54
C LEU A 417 13.46 -27.28 10.91
N ASN A 418 14.19 -28.38 10.77
CA ASN A 418 13.62 -29.69 10.54
C ASN A 418 14.22 -30.64 11.57
N PHE A 419 13.49 -31.69 11.95
CA PHE A 419 13.88 -32.58 13.01
C PHE A 419 13.99 -34.01 12.47
N LEU A 420 14.98 -34.75 12.95
CA LEU A 420 15.10 -36.18 12.68
C LEU A 420 13.99 -36.90 13.44
N MET A 421 12.97 -37.32 12.71
CA MET A 421 11.79 -38.01 13.25
C MET A 421 11.57 -39.33 12.52
N PRO A 422 11.15 -40.39 13.23
CA PRO A 422 10.76 -41.65 12.59
C PRO A 422 9.51 -41.45 11.73
N ASP A 423 9.41 -42.22 10.66
CA ASP A 423 8.22 -42.22 9.81
C ASP A 423 7.08 -42.96 10.50
N LEU A 424 6.23 -42.20 11.19
CA LEU A 424 5.03 -42.71 11.85
C LEU A 424 3.81 -42.17 11.10
N SER A 425 3.15 -43.05 10.34
CA SER A 425 1.97 -42.70 9.59
C SER A 425 0.79 -42.41 10.51
N THR A 426 0.18 -41.23 10.37
CA THR A 426 -1.02 -40.83 11.10
C THR A 426 -1.79 -39.79 10.31
N VAL A 427 -3.09 -39.67 10.55
CA VAL A 427 -3.97 -38.69 9.87
C VAL A 427 -4.31 -37.53 10.82
N SER A 428 -4.12 -37.71 12.13
CA SER A 428 -4.41 -36.69 13.13
C SER A 428 -3.40 -35.56 13.06
N ARG A 429 -3.89 -34.30 13.12
CA ARG A 429 -3.04 -33.10 13.09
C ARG A 429 -2.16 -32.97 14.34
N HIS A 430 -2.70 -33.30 15.50
CA HIS A 430 -1.98 -33.32 16.78
C HIS A 430 -1.88 -34.75 17.26
N VAL A 431 -0.65 -35.21 17.53
CA VAL A 431 -0.38 -36.61 17.90
C VAL A 431 0.56 -36.61 19.07
N LYS A 432 0.17 -37.33 20.12
CA LYS A 432 1.07 -37.59 21.25
C LYS A 432 1.90 -38.82 20.94
N VAL A 433 3.21 -38.69 21.07
CA VAL A 433 4.18 -39.78 20.90
C VAL A 433 4.89 -40.05 22.21
N VAL A 434 5.34 -41.29 22.36
CA VAL A 434 6.23 -41.68 23.45
C VAL A 434 7.66 -41.61 22.94
N ALA A 435 8.49 -40.86 23.66
CA ALA A 435 9.92 -40.73 23.39
C ALA A 435 10.73 -41.28 24.56
N ALA A 436 11.74 -42.10 24.27
CA ALA A 436 12.71 -42.55 25.25
C ALA A 436 13.84 -41.51 25.36
N ILE A 437 14.19 -41.13 26.58
CA ILE A 437 15.27 -40.18 26.86
C ILE A 437 16.57 -40.95 27.11
N ASP A 438 17.61 -40.63 26.35
CA ASP A 438 18.96 -41.18 26.56
C ASP A 438 19.67 -40.54 27.78
N ASN A 439 20.85 -41.05 28.11
CA ASN A 439 21.64 -40.56 29.24
C ASN A 439 22.15 -39.11 29.07
N ARG A 440 22.06 -38.56 27.84
CA ARG A 440 22.44 -37.17 27.51
C ARG A 440 21.22 -36.24 27.43
N GLY A 441 20.01 -36.76 27.62
CA GLY A 441 18.76 -35.99 27.53
C GLY A 441 18.16 -35.91 26.12
N ILE A 442 18.65 -36.68 25.17
CA ILE A 442 18.16 -36.72 23.78
C ILE A 442 16.90 -37.60 23.71
N ALA A 443 15.84 -37.06 23.12
CA ALA A 443 14.61 -37.78 22.87
C ALA A 443 14.67 -38.55 21.56
N ILE A 444 14.47 -39.86 21.66
CA ILE A 444 14.28 -40.75 20.52
C ILE A 444 12.80 -41.16 20.51
N VAL A 445 12.06 -40.67 19.51
CA VAL A 445 10.65 -41.03 19.34
C VAL A 445 10.54 -42.51 18.99
N GLN A 446 9.72 -43.24 19.74
CA GLN A 446 9.58 -44.69 19.63
C GLN A 446 8.26 -45.09 18.97
N ARG A 447 7.14 -44.53 19.46
CA ARG A 447 5.78 -44.95 19.07
C ARG A 447 4.76 -43.85 19.28
N ILE A 448 3.60 -43.98 18.62
CA ILE A 448 2.41 -43.17 18.92
C ILE A 448 1.84 -43.61 20.28
N ALA A 449 1.48 -42.65 21.13
CA ALA A 449 0.91 -42.93 22.44
C ALA A 449 -0.48 -43.56 22.29
N SER A 450 -0.70 -44.68 22.99
CA SER A 450 -1.98 -45.38 23.05
C SER A 450 -2.56 -45.28 24.46
N ALA A 451 -3.87 -45.12 24.58
CA ALA A 451 -4.54 -45.02 25.87
C ALA A 451 -4.34 -46.30 26.70
N GLY A 452 -3.95 -46.15 27.97
CA GLY A 452 -3.82 -47.27 28.92
C GLY A 452 -2.45 -47.94 28.97
N VAL A 453 -1.47 -47.54 28.13
CA VAL A 453 -0.10 -48.04 28.22
C VAL A 453 0.73 -47.14 29.14
N PRO A 454 1.26 -47.64 30.28
CA PRO A 454 2.08 -46.84 31.17
C PRO A 454 3.44 -46.50 30.52
N LEU A 455 3.96 -45.32 30.83
CA LEU A 455 5.29 -44.87 30.41
C LEU A 455 6.35 -45.57 31.27
N ALA A 456 7.44 -46.03 30.65
CA ALA A 456 8.62 -46.49 31.39
C ALA A 456 9.32 -45.30 32.11
N PRO A 457 10.17 -45.54 33.12
CA PRO A 457 10.80 -44.46 33.90
C PRO A 457 11.61 -43.45 33.07
N ASN A 458 12.17 -43.88 31.94
CA ASN A 458 12.94 -43.04 31.01
C ASN A 458 12.12 -42.55 29.79
N GLU A 459 10.82 -42.84 29.75
CA GLU A 459 9.93 -42.41 28.68
C GLU A 459 9.18 -41.13 29.07
N ILE A 460 8.92 -40.30 28.06
CA ILE A 460 8.09 -39.11 28.18
C ILE A 460 7.07 -39.04 27.05
N LEU A 461 6.01 -38.29 27.30
CA LEU A 461 5.03 -37.93 26.29
C LEU A 461 5.45 -36.63 25.61
N ILE A 462 5.38 -36.57 24.28
CA ILE A 462 5.61 -35.36 23.50
C ILE A 462 4.46 -35.19 22.50
N GLU A 463 3.89 -33.99 22.43
CA GLU A 463 2.91 -33.64 21.41
C GLU A 463 3.64 -33.14 20.15
N LEU A 464 3.39 -33.82 19.03
CA LEU A 464 3.88 -33.46 17.71
C LEU A 464 2.72 -33.05 16.81
N VAL A 465 3.05 -32.25 15.80
CA VAL A 465 2.13 -31.80 14.76
C VAL A 465 2.44 -32.55 13.46
N ASN A 466 1.42 -33.11 12.85
CA ASN A 466 1.51 -33.69 11.51
C ASN A 466 1.31 -32.58 10.46
N THR A 467 2.32 -32.37 9.61
CA THR A 467 2.28 -31.36 8.54
C THR A 467 2.07 -31.93 7.15
N GLY A 468 1.70 -33.21 7.03
CA GLY A 468 1.56 -33.92 5.75
C GLY A 468 2.89 -34.38 5.15
N SER A 469 3.99 -33.67 5.46
CA SER A 469 5.37 -34.06 5.14
C SER A 469 6.05 -34.90 6.23
N GLY A 470 5.33 -35.23 7.31
CA GLY A 470 5.85 -35.95 8.47
C GLY A 470 5.41 -35.33 9.81
N LEU A 471 5.78 -36.01 10.90
CA LEU A 471 5.61 -35.52 12.27
C LEU A 471 6.77 -34.62 12.67
N ARG A 472 6.47 -33.50 13.33
CA ARG A 472 7.49 -32.59 13.87
C ARG A 472 6.98 -31.85 15.11
N PRO A 473 7.86 -31.27 15.94
CA PRO A 473 7.45 -30.37 17.00
C PRO A 473 6.69 -29.17 16.44
N ALA A 474 5.89 -28.50 17.27
CA ALA A 474 5.09 -27.35 16.81
C ALA A 474 5.93 -26.15 16.33
N SER A 475 7.20 -26.05 16.75
CA SER A 475 8.14 -25.02 16.32
C SER A 475 8.92 -25.48 15.09
N ASP A 476 8.90 -24.70 14.01
CA ASP A 476 9.59 -24.99 12.74
C ASP A 476 10.60 -23.93 12.29
N ALA A 477 10.84 -22.92 13.14
CA ALA A 477 11.82 -21.87 12.90
C ALA A 477 12.45 -21.41 14.22
N TRP A 478 13.71 -20.98 14.13
CA TRP A 478 14.42 -20.25 15.18
C TRP A 478 14.72 -18.84 14.70
N TYR A 479 14.15 -17.84 15.36
CA TYR A 479 14.36 -16.42 15.03
C TYR A 479 15.53 -15.88 15.85
N PHE A 480 16.46 -15.19 15.21
CA PHE A 480 17.63 -14.60 15.86
C PHE A 480 17.89 -13.18 15.35
N LYS A 481 18.79 -12.47 16.04
CA LYS A 481 19.17 -11.12 15.62
C LYS A 481 19.92 -11.19 14.29
N GLU A 482 19.65 -10.23 13.42
CA GLU A 482 20.37 -10.05 12.17
C GLU A 482 21.89 -10.08 12.40
N GLY A 483 22.61 -10.88 11.59
CA GLY A 483 24.06 -11.06 11.69
C GLY A 483 24.55 -12.15 12.67
N GLU A 484 23.66 -12.81 13.43
CA GLU A 484 24.04 -13.97 14.26
C GLU A 484 23.98 -15.32 13.51
N GLU A 485 23.83 -15.34 12.19
CA GLU A 485 23.68 -16.57 11.40
C GLU A 485 24.77 -17.60 11.68
N ASN A 486 26.04 -17.18 11.65
CA ASN A 486 27.19 -18.08 11.86
C ASN A 486 27.19 -18.74 13.25
N ARG A 487 26.59 -18.08 14.25
CA ARG A 487 26.45 -18.63 15.62
C ARG A 487 25.49 -19.82 15.62
N TRP A 488 24.37 -19.68 14.92
CA TRP A 488 23.29 -20.68 14.92
C TRP A 488 23.44 -21.75 13.83
N ALA A 489 24.24 -21.50 12.79
CA ALA A 489 24.52 -22.46 11.71
C ALA A 489 25.13 -23.79 12.20
N GLY A 490 25.84 -23.78 13.33
CA GLY A 490 26.41 -24.97 13.96
C GLY A 490 25.43 -25.79 14.81
N ALA A 491 24.14 -25.43 14.85
CA ALA A 491 23.14 -26.13 15.65
C ALA A 491 22.90 -27.55 15.15
N LYS A 492 22.95 -28.51 16.08
CA LYS A 492 22.63 -29.93 15.82
C LYS A 492 21.39 -30.40 16.57
N TYR A 493 21.02 -29.74 17.67
CA TYR A 493 19.86 -30.12 18.46
C TYR A 493 19.00 -28.91 18.81
N GLY A 494 17.68 -29.08 18.83
CA GLY A 494 16.75 -28.17 19.48
C GLY A 494 16.58 -28.54 20.95
N GLU A 495 16.73 -27.58 21.85
CA GLU A 495 16.41 -27.74 23.28
C GLU A 495 14.95 -27.39 23.52
N PHE A 496 14.20 -28.35 24.04
CA PHE A 496 12.80 -28.21 24.39
C PHE A 496 12.59 -28.28 25.89
N ARG A 497 11.51 -27.64 26.35
CA ARG A 497 10.92 -27.82 27.67
C ARG A 497 9.58 -28.51 27.50
N VAL A 498 9.43 -29.68 28.12
CA VAL A 498 8.25 -30.54 27.99
C VAL A 498 7.51 -30.65 29.33
N ASP A 499 6.20 -30.40 29.35
CA ASP A 499 5.37 -30.62 30.55
C ASP A 499 4.78 -32.05 30.60
N GLY A 500 4.14 -32.39 31.72
CA GLY A 500 3.50 -33.71 31.90
C GLY A 500 2.33 -33.99 30.93
N SER A 501 1.81 -32.97 30.24
CA SER A 501 0.77 -33.16 29.21
C SER A 501 1.34 -33.51 27.83
N GLY A 502 2.66 -33.35 27.68
CA GLY A 502 3.44 -33.54 26.46
C GLY A 502 3.66 -32.28 25.64
N ARG A 503 3.20 -31.11 26.09
CA ARG A 503 3.44 -29.87 25.36
C ARG A 503 4.92 -29.53 25.40
N ALA A 504 5.51 -29.34 24.23
CA ALA A 504 6.91 -29.00 24.06
C ALA A 504 7.06 -27.56 23.57
N LEU A 505 7.98 -26.81 24.18
CA LEU A 505 8.36 -25.46 23.76
C LEU A 505 9.85 -25.44 23.46
N LEU A 506 10.22 -25.02 22.24
CA LEU A 506 11.61 -24.79 21.86
C LEU A 506 12.14 -23.56 22.61
N VAL A 507 13.23 -23.73 23.35
CA VAL A 507 13.83 -22.66 24.17
C VAL A 507 15.24 -22.27 23.74
N ASN A 508 15.96 -23.15 23.05
CA ASN A 508 17.31 -22.86 22.55
C ASN A 508 17.72 -23.84 21.43
N LEU A 509 18.84 -23.55 20.77
CA LEU A 509 19.57 -24.49 19.92
C LEU A 509 20.91 -24.84 20.55
N ARG A 510 21.35 -26.08 20.32
CA ARG A 510 22.58 -26.63 20.89
C ARG A 510 23.51 -27.17 19.82
N GLY A 511 24.81 -27.03 20.05
CA GLY A 511 25.85 -27.58 19.19
C GLY A 511 25.98 -29.11 19.32
N PRO A 512 26.93 -29.72 18.60
CA PRO A 512 27.08 -31.18 18.54
C PRO A 512 27.37 -31.86 19.90
N ALA A 513 27.95 -31.14 20.86
CA ALA A 513 28.26 -31.61 22.21
C ALA A 513 27.23 -31.12 23.25
N LEU A 514 26.03 -30.71 22.82
CA LEU A 514 24.95 -30.15 23.65
C LEU A 514 25.30 -28.82 24.35
N GLN A 515 26.39 -28.16 23.93
CA GLN A 515 26.75 -26.82 24.38
C GLN A 515 25.73 -25.78 23.90
N ALA A 516 25.51 -24.74 24.70
CA ALA A 516 24.74 -23.57 24.27
C ALA A 516 25.48 -22.89 23.12
N LEU A 517 24.75 -22.42 22.12
CA LEU A 517 25.29 -21.61 21.04
C LEU A 517 25.15 -20.12 21.34
#